data_AF-A0A3S1BW92-F1
#
_entry.id   AF-A0A3S1BW92-F1
#
_cell.length_a   1.000
_cell.length_b   1.000
_cell.length_c   1.000
_cell.angle_alpha   90.00
_cell.angle_beta   90.00
_cell.angle_gamma   90.00
#
_symmetry.space_group_name_H-M   'P 1'
#
loop_
_entity.id
_entity.type
_entity.pdbx_description
1 polymer ?
#
loop_
_entity_poly.entity_id
_entity_poly.type
_entity_poly.pdbx_seq_one_letter_code
_entity_poly.pdbx_strand_id
1 'polypeptide(L)'
;MQQEVNTVLKTSRNLKACQSAEELRCALKIAVRFDENLDMCDCYRPCTETTFEKTVSSRNWPNPAYATLMASAACTSNSSVCATLPDKNQYDLREEFVKLVIHYEDLNYEELTESADYELDQFLSDVGGTIGLWIGLSLLSLFEIIHLFTDVFLYICCAHRRRK
;
A
#
# COMPACT_ATOMS: atom_id res chain seq x y z
N MET A 1 -10.59 -3.25 5.24
CA MET A 1 -10.57 -4.48 6.08
C MET A 1 -11.93 -5.18 6.26
N GLN A 2 -13.01 -4.56 6.76
CA GLN A 2 -14.29 -5.28 6.97
C GLN A 2 -14.87 -5.96 5.72
N GLN A 3 -14.72 -5.38 4.52
CA GLN A 3 -15.36 -5.93 3.30
C GLN A 3 -14.72 -7.23 2.81
N GLU A 4 -13.40 -7.42 2.93
CA GLU A 4 -12.72 -8.62 2.45
C GLU A 4 -12.93 -9.82 3.37
N VAL A 5 -12.85 -9.62 4.69
CA VAL A 5 -13.16 -10.64 5.70
C VAL A 5 -14.60 -11.14 5.55
N ASN A 6 -15.55 -10.23 5.29
CA ASN A 6 -16.95 -10.57 5.06
C ASN A 6 -17.17 -11.35 3.75
N THR A 7 -16.29 -11.22 2.77
CA THR A 7 -16.37 -11.94 1.49
C THR A 7 -15.84 -13.37 1.65
N VAL A 8 -14.72 -13.56 2.36
CA VAL A 8 -14.22 -14.89 2.74
C VAL A 8 -15.23 -15.64 3.64
N LEU A 9 -15.81 -14.94 4.63
CA LEU A 9 -16.86 -15.50 5.49
C LEU A 9 -18.18 -15.78 4.75
N LYS A 10 -18.45 -15.13 3.61
CA LYS A 10 -19.60 -15.44 2.76
C LYS A 10 -19.34 -16.67 1.88
N THR A 11 -18.15 -16.80 1.31
CA THR A 11 -17.74 -18.00 0.56
C THR A 11 -17.78 -19.25 1.44
N SER A 12 -17.33 -19.13 2.70
CA SER A 12 -17.36 -20.23 3.68
C SER A 12 -18.76 -20.73 4.04
N ARG A 13 -19.83 -19.91 3.91
CA ARG A 13 -21.20 -20.34 4.25
C ARG A 13 -21.86 -21.24 3.20
N ASN A 14 -21.40 -21.18 1.95
CA ASN A 14 -21.96 -21.98 0.86
C ASN A 14 -21.15 -23.25 0.58
N LEU A 15 -19.94 -23.38 1.14
CA LEU A 15 -19.17 -24.61 1.07
C LEU A 15 -19.48 -25.50 2.26
N LYS A 16 -19.79 -26.77 1.97
CA LYS A 16 -19.82 -27.80 3.00
C LYS A 16 -18.39 -28.10 3.42
N ALA A 17 -18.17 -28.22 4.72
CA ALA A 17 -16.90 -28.69 5.24
C ALA A 17 -16.61 -30.12 4.73
N CYS A 18 -15.33 -30.44 4.51
CA CYS A 18 -14.91 -31.80 4.19
C CYS A 18 -15.26 -32.73 5.36
N GLN A 19 -16.04 -33.78 5.12
CA GLN A 19 -16.48 -34.73 6.14
C GLN A 19 -15.82 -36.10 5.99
N SER A 20 -15.39 -36.46 4.77
CA SER A 20 -14.76 -37.75 4.50
C SER A 20 -13.23 -37.66 4.52
N ALA A 21 -12.57 -38.78 4.87
CA ALA A 21 -11.11 -38.92 4.78
C ALA A 21 -10.59 -38.74 3.35
N GLU A 22 -11.40 -39.08 2.34
CA GLU A 22 -11.07 -38.87 0.92
C GLU A 22 -11.06 -37.39 0.54
N GLU A 23 -12.07 -36.64 1.01
CA GLU A 23 -12.19 -35.19 0.77
C GLU A 23 -11.06 -34.43 1.46
N LEU A 24 -10.72 -34.81 2.69
CA LEU A 24 -9.62 -34.22 3.43
C LEU A 24 -8.26 -34.50 2.75
N ARG A 25 -8.06 -35.71 2.24
CA ARG A 25 -6.87 -36.04 1.44
C ARG A 25 -6.76 -35.20 0.17
N CYS A 26 -7.88 -34.97 -0.51
CA CYS A 26 -7.92 -34.10 -1.69
C CYS A 26 -7.55 -32.65 -1.33
N ALA A 27 -8.16 -32.10 -0.27
CA ALA A 27 -7.91 -30.73 0.18
C ALA A 27 -6.44 -30.51 0.60
N LEU A 28 -5.86 -31.45 1.35
CA LEU A 28 -4.44 -31.40 1.75
C LEU A 28 -3.51 -31.48 0.55
N LYS A 29 -3.82 -32.31 -0.45
CA LYS A 29 -3.03 -32.41 -1.69
C LYS A 29 -3.02 -31.10 -2.47
N ILE A 30 -4.16 -30.42 -2.55
CA ILE A 30 -4.26 -29.10 -3.19
C ILE A 30 -3.52 -28.04 -2.37
N ALA A 31 -3.64 -28.06 -1.04
CA ALA A 31 -2.94 -27.12 -0.17
C ALA A 31 -1.42 -27.22 -0.30
N VAL A 32 -0.86 -28.43 -0.33
CA VAL A 32 0.59 -28.65 -0.53
C VAL A 32 1.02 -28.17 -1.92
N ARG A 33 0.22 -28.46 -2.96
CA ARG A 33 0.54 -28.03 -4.32
C ARG A 33 0.52 -26.50 -4.47
N PHE A 34 -0.37 -25.83 -3.74
CA PHE A 34 -0.42 -24.37 -3.68
C PHE A 34 0.81 -23.79 -2.97
N ASP A 35 1.26 -24.41 -1.87
CA ASP A 35 2.48 -24.01 -1.14
C ASP A 35 3.75 -24.19 -1.99
N GLU A 36 3.80 -25.25 -2.81
CA GLU A 36 4.90 -25.53 -3.74
C GLU A 36 4.84 -24.70 -5.05
N ASN A 37 3.92 -23.74 -5.18
CA ASN A 37 3.72 -22.92 -6.39
C ASN A 37 3.51 -23.73 -7.69
N LEU A 38 3.00 -24.96 -7.59
CA LEU A 38 2.82 -25.87 -8.72
C LEU A 38 1.54 -25.61 -9.51
N ASP A 39 0.53 -24.97 -8.90
CA ASP A 39 -0.69 -24.48 -9.56
C ASP A 39 -0.75 -22.96 -9.37
N MET A 40 -0.66 -22.21 -10.48
CA MET A 40 -0.61 -20.74 -10.46
C MET A 40 -2.02 -20.16 -10.47
N CYS A 41 -2.37 -19.39 -9.44
CA CYS A 41 -3.46 -18.42 -9.53
C CYS A 41 -2.89 -17.10 -10.05
N ASP A 42 -3.53 -16.49 -11.06
CA ASP A 42 -3.18 -15.16 -11.54
C ASP A 42 -3.64 -14.10 -10.53
N CYS A 43 -2.89 -13.97 -9.44
CA CYS A 43 -3.12 -12.96 -8.41
C CYS A 43 -2.24 -11.74 -8.68
N TYR A 44 -2.84 -10.71 -9.27
CA TYR A 44 -2.19 -9.40 -9.41
C TYR A 44 -2.16 -8.67 -8.06
N ARG A 45 -1.14 -7.84 -7.85
CA ARG A 45 -1.09 -6.96 -6.68
C ARG A 45 -2.24 -5.96 -6.72
N PRO A 46 -2.97 -5.76 -5.62
CA PRO A 46 -4.04 -4.78 -5.58
C PRO A 46 -3.47 -3.37 -5.71
N CYS A 47 -4.23 -2.45 -6.32
CA CYS A 47 -3.84 -1.04 -6.43
C CYS A 47 -3.97 -0.28 -5.10
N THR A 48 -4.70 -0.84 -4.14
CA THR A 48 -4.89 -0.24 -2.81
C THR A 48 -4.70 -1.31 -1.77
N GLU A 49 -3.69 -1.13 -0.93
CA GLU A 49 -3.37 -2.02 0.16
C GLU A 49 -3.14 -1.21 1.43
N THR A 50 -3.69 -1.70 2.54
CA THR A 50 -3.45 -1.12 3.87
C THR A 50 -2.69 -2.13 4.70
N THR A 51 -1.40 -1.89 4.92
CA THR A 51 -0.54 -2.74 5.73
C THR A 51 -0.42 -2.14 7.14
N PHE A 52 -0.34 -3.02 8.15
CA PHE A 52 -0.09 -2.63 9.54
C PHE A 52 1.20 -3.27 9.97
N GLU A 53 2.22 -2.45 10.23
CA GLU A 53 3.44 -2.92 10.89
C GLU A 53 3.13 -3.32 12.33
N LYS A 54 3.73 -4.42 12.79
CA LYS A 54 3.41 -5.04 14.09
C LYS A 54 4.68 -5.30 14.86
N THR A 55 4.81 -4.63 16.00
CA THR A 55 5.86 -4.92 16.98
C THR A 55 5.27 -5.69 18.14
N VAL A 56 5.74 -6.92 18.39
CA VAL A 56 5.26 -7.76 19.48
C VAL A 56 6.23 -7.71 20.65
N SER A 57 5.73 -7.33 21.83
CA SER A 57 6.47 -7.44 23.09
C SER A 57 5.69 -8.28 24.09
N SER A 58 6.41 -9.13 24.83
CA SER A 58 5.82 -10.00 25.84
C SER A 58 6.51 -9.80 27.19
N ARG A 59 5.73 -9.95 28.27
CA ARG A 59 6.22 -9.92 29.65
C ARG A 59 5.50 -10.98 30.46
N ASN A 60 6.21 -11.49 31.45
CA ASN A 60 5.65 -12.41 32.43
C ASN A 60 4.49 -11.75 33.18
N TRP A 61 3.28 -12.19 32.87
CA TRP A 61 2.03 -11.76 33.49
C TRP A 61 1.11 -12.98 33.59
N PRO A 62 0.24 -13.08 34.60
CA PRO A 62 0.21 -12.27 35.82
C PRO A 62 1.30 -12.68 36.82
N ASN A 63 1.44 -11.94 37.93
CA ASN A 63 2.18 -12.46 39.08
C ASN A 63 1.38 -13.63 39.70
N PRO A 64 2.01 -14.66 40.33
CA PRO A 64 1.29 -15.81 40.89
C PRO A 64 0.19 -15.46 41.91
N ALA A 65 0.42 -14.51 42.81
CA ALA A 65 -0.58 -14.01 43.76
C ALA A 65 -1.67 -13.17 43.09
N TYR A 66 -1.37 -12.49 41.98
CA TYR A 66 -2.38 -11.78 41.20
C TYR A 66 -3.23 -12.76 40.36
N ALA A 67 -2.65 -13.89 39.94
CA ALA A 67 -3.35 -14.97 39.24
C ALA A 67 -4.45 -15.59 40.10
N THR A 68 -4.17 -15.87 41.37
CA THR A 68 -5.16 -16.44 42.31
C THR A 68 -6.29 -15.47 42.61
N LEU A 69 -5.99 -14.17 42.73
CA LEU A 69 -7.00 -13.12 42.88
C LEU A 69 -7.88 -13.01 41.63
N MET A 70 -7.30 -13.08 40.42
CA MET A 70 -8.08 -13.05 39.19
C MET A 70 -8.92 -14.32 38.98
N ALA A 71 -8.39 -15.49 39.33
CA ALA A 71 -9.14 -16.74 39.29
C ALA A 71 -10.34 -16.73 40.25
N SER A 72 -10.14 -16.29 41.50
CA SER A 72 -11.23 -16.17 42.47
C SER A 72 -12.27 -15.11 42.06
N ALA A 73 -11.83 -13.96 41.53
CA ALA A 73 -12.75 -12.95 40.99
C ALA A 73 -13.55 -13.49 39.80
N ALA A 74 -12.92 -14.23 38.88
CA ALA A 74 -13.60 -14.87 37.76
C ALA A 74 -14.63 -15.90 38.23
N CYS A 75 -14.29 -16.70 39.24
CA CYS A 75 -15.20 -17.65 39.89
C CYS A 75 -16.42 -16.97 40.53
N THR A 76 -16.24 -15.80 41.17
CA THR A 76 -17.36 -15.06 41.76
C THR A 76 -18.28 -14.42 40.71
N SER A 77 -17.74 -14.07 39.54
CA SER A 77 -18.50 -13.45 38.46
C SER A 77 -19.32 -14.48 37.66
N ASN A 78 -18.73 -15.64 37.37
CA ASN A 78 -19.39 -16.68 36.60
C ASN A 78 -19.00 -18.08 37.07
N SER A 79 -19.97 -18.81 37.65
CA SER A 79 -19.75 -20.15 38.22
C SER A 79 -19.31 -21.18 37.18
N SER A 80 -19.62 -20.99 35.90
CA SER A 80 -19.20 -21.92 34.84
C SER A 80 -17.71 -21.80 34.50
N VAL A 81 -17.13 -20.60 34.66
CA VAL A 81 -15.70 -20.35 34.47
C VAL A 81 -14.89 -21.01 35.58
N CYS A 82 -15.45 -21.07 36.78
CA CYS A 82 -14.81 -21.75 37.91
C CYS A 82 -14.69 -23.26 37.70
N ALA A 83 -15.67 -23.90 37.05
CA ALA A 83 -15.64 -25.34 36.75
C ALA A 83 -14.59 -25.71 35.69
N THR A 84 -14.18 -24.76 34.85
CA THR A 84 -13.14 -24.95 33.84
C THR A 84 -11.73 -24.63 34.33
N LEU A 85 -11.61 -23.91 35.46
CA LEU A 85 -10.30 -23.57 36.02
C LEU A 85 -9.75 -24.78 36.80
N PRO A 86 -8.53 -25.23 36.49
CA PRO A 86 -7.89 -26.30 37.25
C PRO A 86 -7.65 -25.86 38.71
N ASP A 87 -7.98 -26.72 39.68
CA ASP A 87 -7.59 -26.53 41.08
C ASP A 87 -6.10 -26.88 41.23
N LYS A 88 -5.23 -25.97 40.76
CA LYS A 88 -3.77 -26.12 40.72
C LYS A 88 -3.08 -25.09 41.63
N ASN A 89 -1.78 -25.30 41.84
CA ASN A 89 -0.92 -24.37 42.57
C ASN A 89 -0.85 -23.00 41.88
N GLN A 90 -0.50 -21.96 42.67
CA GLN A 90 -0.45 -20.56 42.20
C GLN A 90 0.42 -20.34 40.96
N TYR A 91 1.46 -21.16 40.80
CA TYR A 91 2.38 -21.09 39.66
C TYR A 91 1.77 -21.64 38.37
N ASP A 92 0.95 -22.70 38.46
CA ASP A 92 0.33 -23.31 37.30
C ASP A 92 -0.91 -22.51 36.84
N LEU A 93 -1.63 -21.87 37.77
CA LEU A 93 -2.75 -20.98 37.46
C LEU A 93 -2.33 -19.79 36.59
N ARG A 94 -1.08 -19.35 36.71
CA ARG A 94 -0.54 -18.26 35.92
C ARG A 94 -0.46 -18.60 34.42
N GLU A 95 -0.21 -19.85 34.07
CA GLU A 95 -0.04 -20.30 32.68
C GLU A 95 -1.36 -20.32 31.90
N GLU A 96 -2.49 -20.36 32.60
CA GLU A 96 -3.83 -20.36 32.01
C GLU A 96 -4.31 -18.94 31.62
N PHE A 97 -3.60 -17.88 32.06
CA PHE A 97 -3.97 -16.50 31.79
C PHE A 97 -3.07 -15.85 30.73
N VAL A 98 -3.71 -15.26 29.71
CA VAL A 98 -3.05 -14.43 28.70
C VAL A 98 -3.69 -13.05 28.64
N LYS A 99 -2.86 -12.00 28.60
CA LYS A 99 -3.30 -10.63 28.37
C LYS A 99 -2.79 -10.16 27.02
N LEU A 100 -3.71 -9.94 26.09
CA LEU A 100 -3.42 -9.33 24.79
C LEU A 100 -3.82 -7.86 24.83
N VAL A 101 -2.88 -6.96 24.53
CA VAL A 101 -3.13 -5.52 24.39
C VAL A 101 -2.72 -5.12 22.98
N ILE A 102 -3.68 -4.62 22.21
CA ILE A 102 -3.47 -4.12 20.85
C ILE A 102 -3.60 -2.61 20.92
N HIS A 103 -2.55 -1.89 20.53
CA HIS A 103 -2.55 -0.44 20.45
C HIS A 103 -1.68 0.00 19.27
N TYR A 104 -1.92 1.23 18.80
CA TYR A 104 -1.01 1.89 17.87
C TYR A 104 0.24 2.34 18.62
N GLU A 105 1.40 2.20 17.99
CA GLU A 105 2.67 2.69 18.54
C GLU A 105 2.69 4.22 18.50
N ASP A 106 2.39 4.77 17.34
CA ASP A 106 2.21 6.20 17.10
C ASP A 106 0.84 6.48 16.42
N LEU A 107 0.31 7.69 16.58
CA LEU A 107 -0.95 8.16 15.98
C LEU A 107 -0.76 8.70 14.55
N ASN A 108 0.29 8.26 13.87
CA ASN A 108 0.60 8.61 12.49
C ASN A 108 0.15 7.47 11.53
N TYR A 109 -0.01 7.83 10.27
CA TYR A 109 -0.18 6.86 9.19
C TYR A 109 0.75 7.25 8.05
N GLU A 110 1.26 6.26 7.33
CA GLU A 110 2.05 6.45 6.12
C GLU A 110 1.17 6.13 4.91
N GLU A 111 1.18 7.02 3.91
CA GLU A 111 0.44 6.85 2.67
C GLU A 111 1.45 6.85 1.51
N LEU A 112 1.50 5.73 0.78
CA LEU A 112 2.35 5.54 -0.38
C LEU A 112 1.48 5.49 -1.63
N THR A 113 1.58 6.52 -2.47
CA THR A 113 0.86 6.60 -3.75
C THR A 113 1.84 6.57 -4.91
N GLU A 114 1.61 5.68 -5.86
CA GLU A 114 2.36 5.62 -7.12
C GLU A 114 1.67 6.48 -8.17
N SER A 115 2.38 7.49 -8.69
CA SER A 115 1.94 8.32 -9.81
C SER A 115 2.86 8.10 -11.02
N ALA A 116 2.38 8.45 -12.22
CA ALA A 116 3.22 8.40 -13.41
C ALA A 116 4.41 9.36 -13.26
N ASP A 117 5.62 8.90 -13.58
CA ASP A 117 6.84 9.72 -13.52
C ASP A 117 6.82 10.86 -14.54
N TYR A 118 6.06 10.70 -15.62
CA TYR A 118 5.91 11.71 -16.66
C TYR A 118 4.45 11.88 -17.07
N GLU A 119 3.90 13.03 -16.69
CA GLU A 119 2.54 13.43 -17.01
C GLU A 119 2.46 14.13 -18.38
N LEU A 120 1.26 14.16 -18.97
CA LEU A 120 1.05 14.72 -20.31
C LEU A 120 1.33 16.23 -20.37
N ASP A 121 1.11 16.94 -19.27
CA ASP A 121 1.41 18.36 -19.14
C ASP A 121 2.93 18.62 -19.16
N GLN A 122 3.72 17.79 -18.47
CA GLN A 122 5.18 17.84 -18.50
C GLN A 122 5.70 17.55 -19.93
N PHE A 123 5.13 16.54 -20.60
CA PHE A 123 5.42 16.26 -22.01
C PHE A 123 5.21 17.47 -22.92
N LEU A 124 4.03 18.10 -22.81
CA LEU A 124 3.69 19.24 -23.63
C LEU A 124 4.53 20.47 -23.30
N SER A 125 4.93 20.64 -22.04
CA SER A 125 5.85 21.71 -21.63
C SER A 125 7.21 21.57 -22.30
N ASP A 126 7.80 20.37 -22.30
CA ASP A 126 9.14 20.14 -22.88
C ASP A 126 9.12 20.26 -24.41
N VAL A 127 8.12 19.67 -25.05
CA VAL A 127 7.92 19.76 -26.51
C VAL A 127 7.61 21.20 -26.92
N GLY A 128 6.71 21.87 -26.19
CA GLY A 128 6.33 23.26 -26.46
C GLY A 128 7.49 24.22 -26.27
N GLY A 129 8.31 24.02 -25.23
CA GLY A 129 9.49 24.84 -24.96
C GLY A 129 10.55 24.73 -26.06
N THR A 130 10.85 23.51 -26.49
CA THR A 130 11.83 23.28 -27.57
C THR A 130 11.34 23.83 -28.92
N ILE A 131 10.10 23.55 -29.31
CA ILE A 131 9.50 24.09 -30.54
C ILE A 131 9.42 25.61 -30.50
N GLY A 132 8.97 26.18 -29.37
CA GLY A 132 8.87 27.62 -29.17
C GLY A 132 10.21 28.34 -29.32
N LEU A 133 11.29 27.76 -28.77
CA LEU A 133 12.64 28.32 -28.91
C LEU A 133 13.10 28.34 -30.37
N TRP A 134 12.94 27.24 -31.11
CA TRP A 134 13.34 27.16 -32.51
C TRP A 134 12.54 28.10 -33.41
N ILE A 135 11.23 28.23 -33.18
CA ILE A 135 10.39 29.18 -33.90
C ILE A 135 10.80 30.63 -33.54
N GLY A 136 11.06 30.92 -32.27
CA GLY A 136 11.51 32.24 -31.82
C GLY A 136 12.82 32.68 -32.48
N LEU A 137 13.82 31.80 -32.54
CA LEU A 137 15.09 32.06 -33.25
C LEU A 137 14.89 32.27 -34.76
N SER A 138 13.98 31.48 -35.35
CA SER A 138 13.64 31.60 -36.78
C SER A 138 12.93 32.92 -37.11
N LEU A 139 12.10 33.43 -36.19
CA LEU A 139 11.41 34.71 -36.34
C LEU A 139 12.39 35.90 -36.23
N LEU A 140 13.32 35.85 -35.27
CA LEU A 140 14.34 36.89 -35.10
C LEU A 140 15.23 37.00 -36.33
N SER A 141 15.68 35.87 -36.89
CA SER A 141 16.50 35.88 -38.11
C SER A 141 15.73 36.41 -39.33
N LEU A 142 14.43 36.13 -39.44
CA LEU A 142 13.58 36.72 -40.48
C LEU A 142 13.54 38.25 -40.39
N PHE A 143 13.37 38.81 -39.19
CA PHE A 143 13.39 40.27 -39.00
C PHE A 143 14.74 40.89 -39.34
N GLU A 144 15.84 40.23 -38.99
CA GLU A 144 17.19 40.69 -39.33
C GLU A 144 17.39 40.76 -40.85
N ILE A 145 16.92 39.75 -41.60
CA ILE A 145 16.99 39.74 -43.06
C ILE A 145 16.19 40.91 -43.66
N ILE A 146 14.98 41.19 -43.15
CA ILE A 146 14.14 42.31 -43.61
C ILE A 146 14.84 43.66 -43.36
N HIS A 147 15.45 43.82 -42.19
CA HIS A 147 16.22 45.02 -41.84
C HIS A 147 17.43 45.20 -42.77
N LEU A 148 18.17 44.12 -43.03
CA LEU A 148 19.30 44.14 -43.95
C LEU A 148 18.88 44.55 -45.37
N PHE A 149 17.77 44.03 -45.88
CA PHE A 149 17.27 44.41 -47.21
C PHE A 149 16.87 45.90 -47.29
N THR A 150 16.25 46.44 -46.24
CA THR A 150 15.87 47.85 -46.20
C THR A 150 17.11 48.76 -46.15
N ASP A 151 18.12 48.42 -45.36
CA ASP A 151 19.38 49.16 -45.29
C ASP A 151 20.14 49.13 -46.62
N VAL A 152 20.23 47.97 -47.27
CA VAL A 152 20.88 47.83 -48.59
C VAL A 152 20.12 48.62 -49.65
N PHE A 153 18.78 48.56 -49.65
CA PHE A 153 17.96 49.32 -50.60
C PHE A 153 18.15 50.83 -50.42
N LEU A 154 18.13 51.33 -49.18
CA LEU A 154 18.39 52.74 -48.87
C LEU A 154 19.80 53.15 -49.28
N TYR A 155 20.80 52.31 -49.02
CA TYR A 155 22.19 52.57 -49.42
C TYR A 155 22.31 52.66 -50.95
N ILE A 156 21.73 51.73 -51.70
CA ILE A 156 21.74 51.73 -53.16
C ILE A 156 21.00 52.96 -53.70
N CYS A 157 19.82 53.32 -53.16
CA CYS A 157 19.09 54.53 -53.56
C CYS A 157 19.90 55.81 -53.29
N CYS A 158 20.56 55.92 -52.14
CA CYS A 158 21.41 57.06 -51.81
C CYS A 158 22.68 57.12 -52.68
N ALA A 159 23.31 55.97 -52.95
CA ALA A 159 24.47 55.86 -53.84
C ALA A 159 24.09 56.18 -55.29
N HIS A 160 22.90 55.80 -55.74
CA HIS A 160 22.39 56.15 -57.07
C HIS A 160 22.07 57.64 -57.17
N ARG A 161 21.53 58.26 -56.11
CA ARG A 161 21.29 59.72 -56.06
C ARG A 161 22.57 60.55 -56.02
N ARG A 162 23.68 60.04 -55.49
CA ARG A 162 25.00 60.69 -55.52
C ARG A 162 25.74 60.59 -56.87
N ARG A 163 25.29 59.72 -57.79
CA ARG A 163 25.92 59.51 -59.11
C ARG A 163 25.28 60.31 -60.26
N LYS A 164 24.18 61.01 -60.01
CA LYS A 164 23.60 62.04 -60.89
C LYS A 164 24.05 63.41 -60.40
#